data_AF-A0A8H6YVU6-F1
#
_entry.id   AF-A0A8H6YVU6-F1
#
_cell.length_a   1.000
_cell.length_b   1.000
_cell.length_c   1.000
_cell.angle_alpha   90.00
_cell.angle_beta   90.00
_cell.angle_gamma   90.00
#
_symmetry.space_group_name_H-M   'P 1'
#
loop_
_entity.id
_entity.type
_entity.pdbx_description
1 polymer ?
#
loop_
_entity_poly.entity_id
_entity_poly.type
_entity_poly.pdbx_seq_one_letter_code
_entity_poly.pdbx_strand_id
1 'polypeptide(L)'
;MVLFFTSTAANPSITLYMGRDKVENEDLIKYAYPGDVWFHVDKLSSAHVYLRLPEDGSMTWDAIPEALLTDCAQLVKANSIEGNKKDNLTIIYTPADNLKKSGDMAVGQVSFHSDKRVKRVHVPKRENAIVNRLNKTKTERVVDHEQERIDRQKREAAVRRAAAAEKKKADLELARTREAEKAARSYDSLFNVDPEDDDEGGGASKKSIALTLILHAAPAGTYHLLHTSEYKEPKTFLGVMGSSTKCSGHSCF
;
A
#
# COMPACT_ATOMS: atom_id res chain seq x y z
N MET A 1 27.63 -9.15 -3.32
CA MET A 1 26.80 -9.89 -2.36
C MET A 1 25.94 -8.95 -1.53
N VAL A 2 24.65 -9.24 -1.48
CA VAL A 2 23.66 -8.48 -0.69
C VAL A 2 23.19 -9.34 0.48
N LEU A 3 23.05 -8.70 1.63
CA LEU A 3 22.55 -9.30 2.86
C LEU A 3 21.08 -8.93 3.00
N PHE A 4 20.21 -9.93 3.06
CA PHE A 4 18.77 -9.77 3.29
C PHE A 4 18.42 -10.15 4.71
N PHE A 5 17.48 -9.42 5.30
CA PHE A 5 16.91 -9.63 6.63
C PHE A 5 15.40 -9.51 6.55
N THR A 6 14.70 -10.21 7.45
CA THR A 6 13.25 -10.13 7.54
C THR A 6 12.88 -9.56 8.90
N SER A 7 12.29 -8.36 8.91
CA SER A 7 11.74 -7.77 10.14
C SER A 7 10.32 -8.25 10.37
N THR A 8 10.09 -8.79 11.57
CA THR A 8 8.77 -9.18 12.08
C THR A 8 8.09 -8.05 12.87
N ALA A 9 8.66 -6.84 12.88
CA ALA A 9 8.13 -5.70 13.63
C ALA A 9 6.91 -5.07 12.96
N ALA A 10 6.66 -5.38 11.69
CA ALA A 10 5.46 -5.03 10.95
C ALA A 10 4.75 -6.31 10.48
N ASN A 11 3.44 -6.22 10.28
CA ASN A 11 2.63 -7.27 9.68
C ASN A 11 1.95 -6.73 8.41
N PRO A 12 2.28 -7.24 7.21
CA PRO A 12 3.17 -8.36 6.91
C PRO A 12 4.65 -8.08 7.21
N SER A 13 5.46 -9.15 7.35
CA SER A 13 6.90 -9.02 7.58
C SER A 13 7.58 -8.29 6.42
N ILE A 14 8.51 -7.38 6.75
CA ILE A 14 9.16 -6.51 5.77
C ILE A 14 10.59 -6.94 5.54
N THR A 15 11.01 -6.92 4.27
CA THR A 15 12.37 -7.23 3.86
C THR A 15 13.26 -6.00 4.03
N LEU A 16 14.37 -6.18 4.74
CA LEU A 16 15.47 -5.22 4.83
C LEU A 16 16.66 -5.80 4.08
N TYR A 17 17.47 -4.96 3.45
CA TYR A 17 18.67 -5.42 2.78
C TYR A 17 19.81 -4.40 2.86
N MET A 18 21.06 -4.86 2.80
CA MET A 18 22.25 -4.00 2.78
C MET A 18 23.39 -4.66 2.01
N GLY A 19 24.30 -3.85 1.48
CA GLY A 19 25.50 -4.35 0.82
C GLY A 19 26.48 -4.95 1.83
N ARG A 20 27.24 -5.96 1.41
CA ARG A 20 28.31 -6.55 2.23
C ARG A 20 29.45 -5.56 2.48
N ASP A 21 29.73 -4.71 1.50
CA ASP A 21 30.82 -3.74 1.54
C ASP A 21 30.47 -2.44 0.81
N LYS A 22 31.45 -1.51 0.75
CA LYS A 22 31.27 -0.20 0.12
C LYS A 22 31.04 -0.27 -1.40
N VAL A 23 31.55 -1.30 -2.09
CA VAL A 23 31.39 -1.46 -3.54
C VAL A 23 29.96 -1.91 -3.84
N GLU A 24 29.49 -2.90 -3.10
CA GLU A 24 28.09 -3.37 -3.16
C GLU A 24 27.11 -2.25 -2.81
N ASN A 25 27.46 -1.36 -1.87
CA ASN A 25 26.63 -0.21 -1.54
C ASN A 25 26.49 0.76 -2.72
N GLU A 26 27.53 0.96 -3.54
CA GLU A 26 27.45 1.81 -4.75
C GLU A 26 26.53 1.20 -5.80
N ASP A 27 26.63 -0.11 -6.02
CA ASP A 27 25.73 -0.83 -6.93
C ASP A 27 24.28 -0.75 -6.42
N LEU A 28 24.06 -0.95 -5.12
CA LEU A 28 22.74 -0.80 -4.53
C LEU A 28 22.17 0.61 -4.66
N ILE A 29 22.99 1.67 -4.57
CA ILE A 29 22.52 3.04 -4.82
C ILE A 29 22.09 3.21 -6.28
N LYS A 30 22.89 2.68 -7.22
CA LYS A 30 22.62 2.79 -8.66
C LYS A 30 21.36 2.05 -9.09
N TYR A 31 21.09 0.89 -8.47
CA TYR A 31 19.95 0.03 -8.79
C TYR A 31 18.82 0.10 -7.76
N ALA A 32 18.89 1.06 -6.82
CA ALA A 32 17.88 1.24 -5.80
C ALA A 32 16.51 1.44 -6.45
N TYR A 33 15.49 0.85 -5.83
CA TYR A 33 14.14 1.04 -6.30
C TYR A 33 13.60 2.36 -5.75
N PRO A 34 12.78 3.08 -6.53
CA PRO A 34 12.30 4.41 -6.14
C PRO A 34 11.42 4.40 -4.88
N GLY A 35 10.71 3.29 -4.63
CA GLY A 35 9.87 3.13 -3.44
C GLY A 35 10.62 2.73 -2.16
N ASP A 36 11.93 2.44 -2.23
CA ASP A 36 12.65 2.01 -1.03
C ASP A 36 13.08 3.16 -0.15
N VAL A 37 13.22 2.85 1.13
CA VAL A 37 13.69 3.81 2.12
C VAL A 37 15.11 3.43 2.52
N TRP A 38 16.02 4.37 2.34
CA TRP A 38 17.43 4.25 2.67
C TRP A 38 17.68 4.79 4.08
N PHE A 39 18.54 4.11 4.84
CA PHE A 39 18.92 4.44 6.20
C PHE A 39 20.45 4.49 6.37
N HIS A 40 20.91 5.45 7.18
CA HIS A 40 22.33 5.64 7.47
C HIS A 40 22.55 6.41 8.78
N VAL A 41 23.71 6.24 9.43
CA VAL A 41 24.07 7.04 10.60
C VAL A 41 24.44 8.46 10.19
N ASP A 42 23.93 9.48 10.88
CA ASP A 42 24.32 10.87 10.62
C ASP A 42 25.83 11.07 10.85
N LYS A 43 26.53 11.59 9.83
CA LYS A 43 27.95 12.01 9.87
C LYS A 43 29.00 10.92 10.18
N LEU A 44 28.61 9.67 10.34
CA LEU A 44 29.52 8.55 10.62
C LEU A 44 29.49 7.54 9.48
N SER A 45 30.61 6.84 9.27
CA SER A 45 30.66 5.73 8.31
C SER A 45 29.84 4.55 8.83
N SER A 46 28.82 4.14 8.07
CA SER A 46 27.93 3.03 8.43
C SER A 46 27.44 2.28 7.20
N ALA A 47 26.89 1.09 7.42
CA ALA A 47 26.25 0.33 6.35
C ALA A 47 25.02 1.08 5.80
N HIS A 48 24.77 0.96 4.50
CA HIS A 48 23.58 1.48 3.84
C HIS A 48 22.49 0.41 3.91
N VAL A 49 21.51 0.62 4.78
CA VAL A 49 20.38 -0.30 4.92
C VAL A 49 19.20 0.25 4.13
N TYR A 50 18.54 -0.64 3.41
CA TYR A 50 17.34 -0.34 2.64
C TYR A 50 16.17 -1.14 3.19
N LEU A 51 15.01 -0.48 3.24
CA LEU A 51 13.74 -1.08 3.59
C LEU A 51 12.89 -1.18 2.33
N ARG A 52 12.44 -2.41 2.04
CA ARG A 52 11.54 -2.72 0.93
C ARG A 52 10.10 -2.38 1.32
N LEU A 53 9.56 -1.28 0.80
CA LEU A 53 8.13 -1.01 0.98
C LEU A 53 7.28 -2.03 0.19
N PRO A 54 6.14 -2.46 0.74
CA PRO A 54 5.24 -3.38 0.05
C PRO A 54 4.60 -2.70 -1.17
N GLU A 55 4.49 -3.44 -2.28
CA GLU A 55 3.99 -2.93 -3.57
C GLU A 55 2.49 -2.60 -3.54
N ASP A 56 1.76 -3.08 -2.53
CA ASP A 56 0.33 -2.83 -2.34
C ASP A 56 0.02 -1.39 -1.89
N GLY A 57 1.05 -0.58 -1.61
CA GLY A 57 0.90 0.80 -1.15
C GLY A 57 0.33 0.92 0.26
N SER A 58 0.28 -0.19 1.02
CA SER A 58 -0.21 -0.20 2.41
C SER A 58 0.64 0.67 3.35
N MET A 59 1.94 0.83 3.03
CA MET A 59 2.88 1.62 3.80
C MET A 59 3.57 2.65 2.89
N THR A 60 3.57 3.90 3.36
CA THR A 60 4.34 4.98 2.74
C THR A 60 5.60 5.24 3.56
N TRP A 61 6.65 5.77 2.91
CA TRP A 61 7.90 6.14 3.58
C TRP A 61 7.70 7.16 4.70
N ASP A 62 6.61 7.94 4.63
CA ASP A 62 6.28 8.96 5.60
C ASP A 62 5.68 8.40 6.90
N ALA A 63 5.04 7.23 6.83
CA ALA A 63 4.24 6.63 7.88
C ALA A 63 4.74 5.22 8.23
N ILE A 64 6.03 5.09 8.49
CA ILE A 64 6.65 3.82 8.91
C ILE A 64 6.40 3.61 10.41
N PRO A 65 5.90 2.44 10.85
CA PRO A 65 5.73 2.11 12.25
C PRO A 65 7.03 2.27 13.04
N GLU A 66 6.93 2.83 14.25
CA GLU A 66 8.09 3.11 15.09
C GLU A 66 8.93 1.85 15.36
N ALA A 67 8.28 0.72 15.63
CA ALA A 67 8.96 -0.56 15.85
C ALA A 67 9.86 -0.97 14.67
N LEU A 68 9.43 -0.71 13.44
CA LEU A 68 10.21 -1.00 12.24
C LEU A 68 11.35 0.01 12.03
N LEU A 69 11.11 1.28 12.35
CA LEU A 69 12.16 2.30 12.37
C LEU A 69 13.25 1.94 13.38
N THR A 70 12.88 1.46 14.57
CA THR A 70 13.82 0.99 15.60
C THR A 70 14.63 -0.20 15.06
N ASP A 71 14.00 -1.19 14.43
CA ASP A 71 14.70 -2.33 13.82
C ASP A 71 15.76 -1.89 12.80
N CYS A 72 15.39 -0.99 11.89
CA CYS A 72 16.31 -0.46 10.87
C CYS A 72 17.44 0.33 11.53
N ALA A 73 17.11 1.21 12.47
CA ALA A 73 18.07 2.08 13.14
C ALA A 73 19.08 1.27 13.97
N GLN A 74 18.63 0.22 14.66
CA GLN A 74 19.50 -0.69 15.41
C GLN A 74 20.40 -1.50 14.47
N LEU A 75 19.90 -1.94 13.32
CA LEU A 75 20.68 -2.66 12.32
C LEU A 75 21.80 -1.78 11.73
N VAL A 76 21.50 -0.54 11.34
CA VAL A 76 22.50 0.41 10.83
C VAL A 76 23.55 0.71 11.89
N LYS A 77 23.11 0.98 13.13
CA LYS A 77 24.01 1.26 14.26
C LYS A 77 24.96 0.10 14.53
N ALA A 78 24.45 -1.14 14.54
CA ALA A 78 25.26 -2.33 14.76
C ALA A 78 26.30 -2.57 13.65
N ASN A 79 25.98 -2.15 12.42
CA ASN A 79 26.86 -2.26 11.25
C ASN A 79 27.62 -0.94 10.95
N SER A 80 27.81 -0.09 11.95
CA SER A 80 28.69 1.08 11.87
C SER A 80 29.97 0.85 12.66
N ILE A 81 31.12 1.15 12.04
CA ILE A 81 32.44 0.94 12.67
C ILE A 81 32.58 1.80 13.93
N GLU A 82 32.22 3.09 13.82
CA GLU A 82 32.30 4.05 14.92
C GLU A 82 30.97 4.14 15.69
N GLY A 83 29.84 4.08 14.98
CA GLY A 83 28.52 4.24 15.57
C GLY A 83 28.12 3.10 16.52
N ASN A 84 28.67 1.90 16.35
CA ASN A 84 28.40 0.79 17.25
C ASN A 84 28.94 1.04 18.69
N LYS A 85 29.96 1.89 18.85
CA LYS A 85 30.59 2.18 20.16
C LYS A 85 30.05 3.45 20.84
N LYS A 86 29.29 4.28 20.12
CA LYS A 86 28.76 5.55 20.63
C LYS A 86 27.31 5.40 21.00
N ASP A 87 26.89 6.05 22.08
CA ASP A 87 25.47 6.20 22.44
C ASP A 87 24.89 7.48 21.85
N ASN A 88 23.57 7.64 21.95
CA ASN A 88 22.83 8.83 21.52
C ASN A 88 23.09 9.22 20.06
N LEU A 89 22.92 8.26 19.15
CA LEU A 89 23.14 8.49 17.73
C LEU A 89 21.85 8.89 17.02
N THR A 90 22.01 9.70 15.99
CA THR A 90 20.93 10.04 15.07
C THR A 90 21.08 9.22 13.81
N ILE A 91 20.04 8.47 13.46
CA ILE A 91 19.95 7.76 12.19
C ILE A 91 19.09 8.60 11.26
N ILE A 92 19.57 8.82 10.05
CA ILE A 92 18.81 9.49 8.99
C ILE A 92 18.17 8.44 8.10
N TYR A 93 16.98 8.77 7.60
CA TYR A 93 16.32 7.99 6.57
C TYR A 93 15.67 8.89 5.53
N THR A 94 15.70 8.43 4.29
CA THR A 94 15.13 9.13 3.14
C THR A 94 14.69 8.10 2.10
N PRO A 95 13.67 8.39 1.29
CA PRO A 95 13.41 7.62 0.10
C PRO A 95 14.64 7.55 -0.82
N ALA A 96 14.85 6.41 -1.46
CA ALA A 96 15.98 6.15 -2.33
C ALA A 96 15.98 7.05 -3.58
N ASP A 97 14.81 7.49 -4.03
CA ASP A 97 14.66 8.46 -5.11
C ASP A 97 15.32 9.82 -4.81
N ASN A 98 15.53 10.16 -3.53
CA ASN A 98 16.08 11.42 -3.08
C ASN A 98 17.60 11.37 -3.02
N LEU A 99 18.22 10.19 -3.13
CA LEU A 99 19.66 10.04 -3.14
C LEU A 99 20.24 10.63 -4.42
N LYS A 100 21.24 11.49 -4.26
CA LYS A 100 22.01 12.10 -5.34
C LYS A 100 23.44 11.63 -5.25
N LYS A 101 23.89 10.92 -6.28
CA LYS A 101 25.29 10.56 -6.47
C LYS A 101 25.82 11.25 -7.73
N SER A 102 26.86 12.07 -7.57
CA SER A 102 27.62 12.62 -8.70
C SER A 102 28.87 11.77 -8.92
N GLY A 103 29.33 11.66 -10.18
CA GLY A 103 30.51 10.85 -10.53
C GLY A 103 31.80 11.27 -9.82
N ASP A 104 31.87 12.53 -9.39
CA ASP A 104 33.03 13.10 -8.67
C ASP A 104 33.01 12.79 -7.16
N MET A 105 31.94 12.19 -6.63
CA MET A 105 31.83 11.88 -5.20
C MET A 105 32.59 10.60 -4.85
N ALA A 106 33.32 10.63 -3.74
CA ALA A 106 34.06 9.47 -3.26
C ALA A 106 33.14 8.26 -2.99
N VAL A 107 33.71 7.06 -3.06
CA VAL A 107 32.99 5.81 -2.75
C VAL A 107 32.46 5.86 -1.32
N GLY A 108 31.15 5.63 -1.15
CA GLY A 108 30.42 5.74 0.10
C GLY A 108 29.85 7.14 0.41
N GLN A 109 30.27 8.18 -0.31
CA GLN A 109 29.69 9.51 -0.14
C GLN A 109 28.38 9.62 -0.93
N VAL A 110 27.31 10.03 -0.24
CA VAL A 110 26.00 10.30 -0.83
C VAL A 110 25.55 11.72 -0.49
N SER A 111 24.86 12.36 -1.43
CA SER A 111 24.19 13.64 -1.24
C SER A 111 22.67 13.46 -1.40
N PHE A 112 21.89 14.49 -1.10
CA PHE A 112 20.45 14.47 -1.22
C PHE A 112 19.98 15.50 -2.25
N HIS A 113 18.91 15.19 -2.99
CA HIS A 113 18.25 16.17 -3.85
C HIS A 113 17.50 17.22 -3.03
N SER A 114 16.87 16.80 -1.93
CA SER A 114 16.21 17.68 -0.99
C SER A 114 16.42 17.24 0.46
N ASP A 115 17.04 18.10 1.26
CA ASP A 115 17.22 17.87 2.70
C ASP A 115 15.89 17.85 3.47
N LYS A 116 14.83 18.44 2.91
CA LYS A 116 13.48 18.43 3.52
C LYS A 116 12.85 17.04 3.54
N ARG A 117 13.28 16.13 2.65
CA ARG A 117 12.81 14.75 2.58
C ARG A 117 13.65 13.79 3.44
N VAL A 118 14.57 14.32 4.24
CA VAL A 118 15.39 13.55 5.17
C VAL A 118 14.76 13.63 6.56
N LYS A 119 14.38 12.48 7.10
CA LYS A 119 13.88 12.34 8.46
C LYS A 119 14.95 11.75 9.37
N ARG A 120 14.81 11.99 10.67
CA ARG A 120 15.79 11.63 11.69
C ARG A 120 15.11 10.80 12.79
N VAL A 121 15.78 9.73 13.22
CA VAL A 121 15.40 8.90 14.36
C VAL A 121 16.53 8.95 15.38
N HIS A 122 16.17 9.23 16.63
CA HIS A 122 17.13 9.20 17.73
C HIS A 122 17.21 7.79 18.33
N VAL A 123 18.44 7.27 18.46
CA VAL A 123 18.70 5.97 19.07
C VAL A 123 19.60 6.17 20.29
N PRO A 124 19.06 6.05 21.52
CA PRO A 124 19.81 6.31 22.74
C PRO A 124 20.89 5.26 22.97
N LYS A 125 20.55 3.97 22.84
CA LYS A 125 21.48 2.85 23.08
C LYS A 125 21.25 1.72 22.08
N ARG A 126 22.27 0.86 21.95
CA ARG A 126 22.16 -0.35 21.14
C ARG A 126 21.30 -1.39 21.85
N GLU A 127 20.36 -2.00 21.12
CA GLU A 127 19.53 -3.09 21.61
C GLU A 127 19.94 -4.42 20.98
N ASN A 128 20.68 -5.22 21.75
CA ASN A 128 21.20 -6.50 21.26
C ASN A 128 20.11 -7.52 20.93
N ALA A 129 18.96 -7.47 21.63
CA ALA A 129 17.84 -8.38 21.35
C ALA A 129 17.30 -8.23 19.92
N ILE A 130 17.14 -6.99 19.46
CA ILE A 130 16.66 -6.66 18.11
C ILE A 130 17.68 -7.10 17.06
N VAL A 131 18.95 -6.73 17.24
CA VAL A 131 20.03 -7.08 16.31
C VAL A 131 20.18 -8.59 16.19
N ASN A 132 20.12 -9.32 17.31
CA ASN A 132 20.22 -10.78 17.31
C ASN A 132 19.01 -11.43 16.63
N ARG A 133 17.80 -10.89 16.81
CA ARG A 133 16.60 -11.36 16.10
C ARG A 133 16.77 -11.19 14.59
N LEU A 134 17.18 -10.02 14.12
CA LEU A 134 17.39 -9.74 12.70
C LEU A 134 18.49 -10.65 12.12
N ASN A 135 19.61 -10.80 12.82
CA ASN A 135 20.71 -11.66 12.37
C ASN A 135 20.33 -13.13 12.20
N LYS A 136 19.32 -13.65 12.91
CA LYS A 136 18.80 -15.01 12.70
C LYS A 136 18.10 -15.18 11.34
N THR A 137 17.53 -14.10 10.81
CA THR A 137 16.87 -14.08 9.50
C THR A 137 17.81 -13.70 8.35
N LYS A 138 19.09 -13.46 8.67
CA LYS A 138 20.09 -13.03 7.71
C LYS A 138 20.29 -14.09 6.63
N THR A 139 20.08 -13.70 5.38
CA THR A 139 20.34 -14.53 4.20
C THR A 139 21.29 -13.79 3.28
N GLU A 140 22.40 -14.43 2.92
CA GLU A 140 23.34 -13.85 1.94
C GLU A 140 22.96 -14.34 0.54
N ARG A 141 22.83 -13.41 -0.40
CA ARG A 141 22.51 -13.74 -1.80
C ARG A 141 23.44 -12.99 -2.75
N VAL A 142 23.81 -13.66 -3.83
CA VAL A 142 24.39 -13.01 -5.01
C VAL A 142 23.22 -12.54 -5.84
N VAL A 143 23.11 -11.22 -6.00
CA VAL A 143 22.02 -10.58 -6.74
C VAL A 143 22.61 -10.00 -8.01
N ASP A 144 22.06 -10.37 -9.15
CA ASP A 144 22.34 -9.68 -10.40
C ASP A 144 21.42 -8.46 -10.50
N HIS A 145 21.95 -7.32 -10.09
CA HIS A 145 21.20 -6.06 -10.03
C HIS A 145 20.72 -5.58 -11.39
N GLU A 146 21.45 -5.90 -12.46
CA GLU A 146 21.06 -5.50 -13.81
C GLU A 146 19.90 -6.34 -14.30
N GLN A 147 19.96 -7.66 -14.10
CA GLN A 147 18.89 -8.56 -14.47
C GLN A 147 17.59 -8.26 -13.70
N GLU A 148 17.67 -8.02 -12.38
CA GLU A 148 16.49 -7.62 -11.59
C GLU A 148 15.87 -6.31 -12.07
N ARG A 149 16.69 -5.32 -12.44
CA ARG A 149 16.19 -4.05 -13.01
C ARG A 149 15.48 -4.30 -14.34
N ILE A 150 16.05 -5.11 -15.22
CA ILE A 150 15.47 -5.44 -16.53
C ILE A 150 14.13 -6.16 -16.33
N ASP A 151 14.07 -7.14 -15.45
CA ASP A 151 12.86 -7.91 -15.19
C ASP A 151 11.77 -7.05 -14.55
N ARG A 152 12.15 -6.12 -13.67
CA ARG A 152 11.23 -5.10 -13.14
C ARG A 152 10.67 -4.21 -14.26
N GLN A 153 11.53 -3.64 -15.09
CA GLN A 153 11.09 -2.77 -16.20
C GLN A 153 10.16 -3.51 -17.17
N LYS A 154 10.42 -4.80 -17.42
CA LYS A 154 9.54 -5.66 -18.21
C LYS A 154 8.18 -5.87 -17.54
N ARG A 155 8.15 -6.15 -16.23
CA ARG A 155 6.89 -6.31 -15.46
C ARG A 155 6.09 -5.02 -15.43
N GLU A 156 6.72 -3.90 -15.11
CA GLU A 156 6.08 -2.58 -15.11
C GLU A 156 5.53 -2.22 -16.50
N ALA A 157 6.30 -2.49 -17.57
CA ALA A 157 5.85 -2.27 -18.93
C ALA A 157 4.67 -3.18 -19.31
N ALA A 158 4.66 -4.44 -18.87
CA ALA A 158 3.57 -5.37 -19.09
C ALA A 158 2.29 -4.92 -18.36
N VAL A 159 2.39 -4.51 -17.10
CA VAL A 159 1.26 -3.96 -16.33
C VAL A 159 0.73 -2.69 -16.99
N ARG A 160 1.61 -1.75 -17.38
CA ARG A 160 1.20 -0.53 -18.09
C ARG A 160 0.52 -0.82 -19.42
N ARG A 161 1.01 -1.81 -20.17
CA ARG A 161 0.40 -2.24 -21.44
C ARG A 161 -0.97 -2.90 -21.22
N ALA A 162 -1.10 -3.73 -20.20
CA ALA A 162 -2.38 -4.36 -19.83
C ALA A 162 -3.41 -3.29 -19.40
N ALA A 163 -3.02 -2.36 -18.51
CA ALA A 163 -3.89 -1.26 -18.08
C ALA A 163 -4.30 -0.35 -19.24
N ALA A 164 -3.38 -0.03 -20.16
CA ALA A 164 -3.70 0.74 -21.36
C ALA A 164 -4.65 0.00 -22.31
N ALA A 165 -4.49 -1.33 -22.44
CA ALA A 165 -5.38 -2.16 -23.25
C ALA A 165 -6.79 -2.24 -22.63
N GLU A 166 -6.91 -2.41 -21.31
CA GLU A 166 -8.20 -2.39 -20.61
C GLU A 166 -8.88 -1.02 -20.72
N LYS A 167 -8.15 0.07 -20.50
CA LYS A 167 -8.70 1.42 -20.65
C LYS A 167 -9.20 1.65 -22.07
N LYS A 168 -8.42 1.26 -23.10
CA LYS A 168 -8.85 1.35 -24.50
C LYS A 168 -10.10 0.52 -24.79
N LYS A 169 -10.22 -0.68 -24.20
CA LYS A 169 -11.41 -1.53 -24.34
C LYS A 169 -12.63 -0.89 -23.68
N ALA A 170 -12.48 -0.37 -22.45
CA ALA A 170 -13.53 0.32 -21.73
C ALA A 170 -14.01 1.59 -22.45
N ASP A 171 -13.07 2.38 -22.98
CA ASP A 171 -13.38 3.60 -23.75
C ASP A 171 -14.15 3.25 -25.05
N LEU A 172 -13.77 2.17 -25.74
CA LEU A 172 -14.46 1.70 -26.95
C LEU A 172 -15.88 1.19 -26.65
N GLU A 173 -16.06 0.47 -25.54
CA GLU A 173 -17.37 -0.02 -25.10
C GLU A 173 -18.29 1.13 -24.65
N LEU A 174 -17.73 2.13 -23.96
CA LEU A 174 -18.45 3.35 -23.60
C LEU A 174 -18.83 4.18 -24.84
N ALA A 175 -17.97 4.25 -25.85
CA ALA A 175 -18.29 4.91 -27.12
C ALA A 175 -19.44 4.18 -27.84
N ARG A 176 -19.38 2.85 -27.93
CA ARG A 176 -20.44 2.03 -28.57
C ARG A 176 -21.79 2.17 -27.85
N THR A 177 -21.80 2.15 -26.51
CA THR A 177 -23.03 2.32 -25.74
C THR A 177 -23.64 3.71 -25.93
N ARG A 178 -22.81 4.76 -25.96
CA ARG A 178 -23.27 6.13 -26.29
C ARG A 178 -23.80 6.26 -27.71
N GLU A 179 -23.18 5.61 -28.69
CA GLU A 179 -23.67 5.59 -30.08
C GLU A 179 -25.01 4.85 -30.18
N ALA A 180 -25.15 3.70 -29.53
CA ALA A 180 -26.40 2.95 -29.49
C ALA A 180 -27.52 3.73 -28.77
N GLU A 181 -27.22 4.41 -27.67
CA GLU A 181 -28.18 5.27 -26.96
C GLU A 181 -28.58 6.47 -27.82
N LYS A 182 -27.64 7.12 -28.51
CA LYS A 182 -27.93 8.19 -29.47
C LYS A 182 -28.82 7.69 -30.61
N ALA A 183 -28.53 6.52 -31.16
CA ALA A 183 -29.32 5.92 -32.23
C ALA A 183 -30.74 5.53 -31.76
N ALA A 184 -30.89 5.03 -30.52
CA ALA A 184 -32.20 4.72 -29.93
C ALA A 184 -33.00 5.99 -29.57
N ARG A 185 -32.31 7.07 -29.19
CA ARG A 185 -32.93 8.38 -28.91
C ARG A 185 -33.25 9.17 -30.18
N SER A 186 -32.51 8.99 -31.27
CA SER A 186 -32.86 9.55 -32.57
C SER A 186 -34.03 8.76 -33.14
N TYR A 187 -35.22 9.31 -32.99
CA TYR A 187 -36.50 8.83 -33.52
C TYR A 187 -36.59 8.95 -35.07
N ASP A 188 -35.49 8.66 -35.79
CA ASP A 188 -35.41 8.83 -37.25
C ASP A 188 -36.13 7.69 -38.01
N SER A 189 -36.32 6.54 -37.36
CA SER A 189 -37.09 5.41 -37.91
C SER A 189 -38.61 5.52 -37.74
N LEU A 190 -39.12 6.60 -37.14
CA LEU A 190 -40.56 6.77 -36.85
C LEU A 190 -41.23 7.91 -37.62
N PHE A 191 -40.48 8.65 -38.44
CA PHE A 191 -41.04 9.64 -39.38
C PHE A 191 -40.98 9.21 -40.85
N ASN A 192 -40.53 7.97 -41.12
CA ASN A 192 -40.70 7.37 -42.44
C ASN A 192 -42.10 6.74 -42.53
N VAL A 193 -43.13 7.59 -42.55
CA VAL A 193 -44.48 7.24 -42.98
C VAL A 193 -44.58 7.62 -44.46
N ASP A 194 -44.94 6.62 -45.28
CA ASP A 194 -45.10 6.64 -46.74
C ASP A 194 -45.84 7.88 -47.31
N PRO A 195 -45.56 8.29 -48.56
CA PRO A 195 -46.62 8.77 -49.42
C PRO A 195 -47.41 7.54 -49.93
N GLU A 196 -48.60 7.36 -49.39
CA GLU A 196 -49.62 6.42 -49.85
C GLU A 196 -49.92 6.66 -51.35
N ASP A 197 -49.68 5.65 -52.20
CA ASP A 197 -50.29 5.55 -53.53
C ASP A 197 -51.65 4.85 -53.37
N ASP A 198 -52.73 5.58 -53.67
CA ASP A 198 -54.11 5.10 -53.74
C ASP A 198 -54.29 4.06 -54.88
N ASP A 199 -54.76 2.85 -54.58
CA ASP A 199 -55.71 2.12 -55.44
C ASP A 199 -56.47 1.01 -54.68
N GLU A 200 -57.78 0.92 -54.95
CA GLU A 200 -58.77 0.07 -54.26
C GLU A 200 -58.55 -1.44 -54.44
N GLY A 201 -58.73 -2.22 -53.37
CA GLY A 201 -58.89 -3.68 -53.50
C GLY A 201 -58.96 -4.43 -52.17
N GLY A 202 -60.18 -4.75 -51.73
CA GLY A 202 -60.48 -5.31 -50.42
C GLY A 202 -59.85 -6.67 -50.07
N GLY A 203 -59.67 -6.90 -48.76
CA GLY A 203 -59.30 -8.20 -48.20
C GLY A 203 -58.84 -8.11 -46.76
N ALA A 204 -59.78 -8.20 -45.80
CA ALA A 204 -59.48 -8.21 -44.38
C ALA A 204 -58.62 -9.44 -43.99
N SER A 205 -57.42 -9.20 -43.46
CA SER A 205 -56.66 -10.21 -42.71
C SER A 205 -55.91 -9.54 -41.56
N LYS A 206 -56.49 -9.66 -40.35
CA LYS A 206 -55.89 -9.20 -39.10
C LYS A 206 -54.64 -10.04 -38.81
N LYS A 207 -53.45 -9.51 -39.06
CA LYS A 207 -52.20 -10.04 -38.51
C LYS A 207 -51.90 -9.33 -37.19
N SER A 208 -52.09 -10.07 -36.10
CA SER A 208 -51.73 -9.68 -34.74
C SER A 208 -50.22 -9.49 -34.65
N ILE A 209 -49.76 -8.27 -34.42
CA ILE A 209 -48.35 -7.96 -34.15
C ILE A 209 -48.15 -8.21 -32.65
N ALA A 210 -47.42 -9.27 -32.32
CA ALA A 210 -47.02 -9.57 -30.96
C ALA A 210 -46.06 -8.48 -30.47
N LEU A 211 -46.56 -7.58 -29.62
CA LEU A 211 -45.77 -6.65 -28.83
C LEU A 211 -45.04 -7.46 -27.76
N THR A 212 -43.86 -7.99 -28.10
CA THR A 212 -42.95 -8.58 -27.10
C THR A 212 -42.41 -7.45 -26.22
N LEU A 213 -43.11 -7.21 -25.12
CA LEU A 213 -42.66 -6.36 -24.03
C LEU A 213 -41.41 -7.01 -23.42
N ILE A 214 -40.20 -6.54 -23.79
CA ILE A 214 -38.98 -6.90 -23.07
C ILE A 214 -39.07 -6.20 -21.71
N LEU A 215 -39.48 -6.96 -20.69
CA LEU A 215 -39.37 -6.55 -19.30
C LEU A 215 -37.91 -6.16 -19.02
N HIS A 216 -37.71 -4.89 -18.69
CA HIS A 216 -36.52 -4.46 -17.98
C HIS A 216 -36.56 -5.09 -16.59
N ALA A 217 -35.67 -6.06 -16.34
CA ALA A 217 -35.41 -6.53 -15.00
C ALA A 217 -34.72 -5.39 -14.22
N ALA A 218 -35.49 -4.66 -13.41
CA ALA A 218 -34.95 -3.80 -12.38
C ALA A 218 -34.25 -4.66 -11.32
N PRO A 219 -33.03 -4.32 -10.88
CA PRO A 219 -32.42 -4.99 -9.73
C PRO A 219 -33.21 -4.61 -8.48
N ALA A 220 -33.70 -5.62 -7.77
CA ALA A 220 -34.30 -5.48 -6.45
C ALA A 220 -33.24 -4.99 -5.44
N GLY A 221 -33.14 -3.68 -5.24
CA GLY A 221 -32.98 -3.14 -3.89
C GLY A 221 -34.38 -2.97 -3.29
N THR A 222 -34.64 -3.05 -2.00
CA THR A 222 -33.81 -2.91 -0.80
C THR A 222 -34.74 -3.26 0.35
N TYR A 223 -34.31 -3.96 1.39
CA TYR A 223 -35.01 -3.86 2.69
C TYR A 223 -33.98 -3.67 3.81
N HIS A 224 -33.76 -2.39 4.11
CA HIS A 224 -33.43 -1.94 5.45
C HIS A 224 -34.60 -2.32 6.37
N LEU A 225 -34.36 -3.19 7.36
CA LEU A 225 -35.21 -3.26 8.53
C LEU A 225 -34.71 -2.23 9.54
N LEU A 226 -35.39 -1.08 9.57
CA LEU A 226 -35.52 -0.27 10.76
C LEU A 226 -37.01 -0.19 11.08
N HIS A 227 -37.45 -0.90 12.11
CA HIS A 227 -38.53 -0.38 12.94
C HIS A 227 -38.33 -0.76 14.40
N THR A 228 -38.31 0.29 15.19
CA THR A 228 -38.41 0.39 16.63
C THR A 228 -39.62 -0.37 17.17
N SER A 229 -39.44 -1.06 18.31
CA SER A 229 -40.50 -1.24 19.30
C SER A 229 -39.88 -1.52 20.65
N GLU A 230 -40.31 -0.72 21.62
CA GLU A 230 -40.04 -0.77 23.05
C GLU A 230 -40.26 -2.16 23.64
N TYR A 231 -39.42 -2.59 24.58
CA TYR A 231 -39.83 -3.53 25.62
C TYR A 231 -39.25 -3.16 26.99
N LYS A 232 -40.23 -2.92 27.88
CA LYS A 232 -40.23 -2.66 29.32
C LYS A 232 -39.29 -3.53 30.16
N GLU A 233 -38.67 -2.90 31.16
CA GLU A 233 -38.18 -3.56 32.38
C GLU A 233 -39.31 -4.30 33.12
N PRO A 234 -38.95 -5.30 33.93
CA PRO A 234 -39.56 -5.47 35.24
C PRO A 234 -38.57 -5.24 36.38
N LYS A 235 -39.04 -4.40 37.33
CA LYS A 235 -38.43 -4.11 38.63
C LYS A 235 -38.61 -5.26 39.63
N THR A 236 -37.56 -5.43 40.45
CA THR A 236 -37.54 -5.69 41.90
C THR A 236 -38.11 -6.98 42.50
N PHE A 237 -37.22 -7.69 43.21
CA PHE A 237 -37.41 -8.11 44.62
C PHE A 237 -36.03 -7.99 45.30
N LEU A 238 -35.72 -6.94 46.08
CA LEU A 238 -35.74 -6.86 47.56
C LEU A 238 -35.45 -8.22 48.26
N GLY A 239 -34.56 -8.35 49.25
CA GLY A 239 -33.88 -7.39 50.12
C GLY A 239 -32.74 -8.08 50.91
N VAL A 240 -31.79 -7.32 51.47
CA VAL A 240 -31.77 -6.89 52.90
C VAL A 240 -31.17 -8.01 53.77
N MET A 241 -30.13 -7.93 54.62
CA MET A 241 -29.39 -6.94 55.45
C MET A 241 -28.08 -7.69 55.88
N GLY A 242 -27.02 -7.15 56.46
CA GLY A 242 -26.63 -5.83 56.95
C GLY A 242 -25.10 -5.85 57.17
N SER A 243 -24.41 -4.72 57.00
CA SER A 243 -23.87 -3.89 58.09
C SER A 243 -23.06 -4.64 59.16
N SER A 244 -21.76 -4.34 59.26
CA SER A 244 -21.17 -3.69 60.44
C SER A 244 -19.62 -3.81 60.47
N THR A 245 -18.97 -2.67 60.22
CA THR A 245 -17.94 -2.04 61.08
C THR A 245 -16.66 -2.81 61.47
N LYS A 246 -15.48 -2.29 61.08
CA LYS A 246 -14.59 -1.45 61.93
C LYS A 246 -13.19 -1.25 61.33
N CYS A 247 -12.78 0.00 61.31
CA CYS A 247 -11.39 0.46 61.32
C CYS A 247 -10.80 0.36 62.74
N SER A 248 -9.49 0.04 62.81
CA SER A 248 -8.46 0.33 63.84
C SER A 248 -7.48 -0.85 63.80
N GLY A 249 -6.16 -0.76 63.64
CA GLY A 249 -5.17 0.17 64.16
C GLY A 249 -4.08 -0.67 64.85
N HIS A 250 -2.81 -0.24 64.76
CA HIS A 250 -1.66 -0.59 65.63
C HIS A 250 -0.89 -1.94 65.49
N SER A 251 0.39 -1.77 65.09
CA SER A 251 1.68 -2.16 65.71
C SER A 251 2.05 -3.60 66.15
N CYS A 252 3.34 -3.89 65.94
CA CYS A 252 4.21 -4.91 66.58
C CYS A 252 3.90 -6.36 66.21
N PHE A 253 4.83 -7.24 65.86
CA PHE A 253 6.24 -7.44 66.23
C PHE A 253 7.06 -7.92 65.02
#